data_AF-A0A9E1W6I0-F1
#
_entry.id   AF-A0A9E1W6I0-F1
#
_cell.length_a   1.000
_cell.length_b   1.000
_cell.length_c   1.000
_cell.angle_alpha   90.00
_cell.angle_beta   90.00
_cell.angle_gamma   90.00
#
_symmetry.space_group_name_H-M   'P 1'
#
loop_
_entity.id
_entity.type
_entity.pdbx_description
1 polymer ?
#
loop_
_entity_poly.entity_id
_entity_poly.type
_entity_poly.pdbx_seq_one_letter_code
_entity_poly.pdbx_strand_id
1 'polypeptide(L)'
;MRTTVVHFHLFKNAGTTVERGLQDYFGERWASFDKPASAARISQVELETFLNTNQALQAVSSHHLRPPLVDSTLMKWLPVLFLRHPIDRIRSAYEFERQQGSVSPSSTAAASMPLPEW
;
A
#
# COMPACT_ATOMS: atom_id res chain seq x y z
N MET A 1 -14.12 -10.94 -18.72
CA MET A 1 -14.08 -10.09 -17.51
C MET A 1 -13.13 -10.71 -16.50
N ARG A 2 -12.02 -10.02 -16.17
CA ARG A 2 -11.00 -10.48 -15.23
C ARG A 2 -11.26 -9.86 -13.87
N THR A 3 -11.27 -10.68 -12.82
CA THR A 3 -11.42 -10.21 -11.44
C THR A 3 -10.03 -10.12 -10.79
N THR A 4 -9.70 -8.98 -10.20
CA THR A 4 -8.38 -8.74 -9.60
C THR A 4 -8.53 -8.21 -8.18
N VAL A 5 -7.80 -8.82 -7.24
CA VAL A 5 -7.67 -8.31 -5.87
C VAL A 5 -6.73 -7.11 -5.86
N VAL A 6 -7.17 -5.99 -5.33
CA VAL A 6 -6.35 -4.78 -5.23
C VAL A 6 -6.24 -4.37 -3.77
N HIS A 7 -5.07 -4.61 -3.20
CA HIS A 7 -4.74 -4.19 -1.84
C HIS A 7 -4.15 -2.77 -1.84
N PHE A 8 -4.88 -1.84 -1.23
CA PHE A 8 -4.41 -0.48 -1.00
C PHE A 8 -3.56 -0.46 0.25
N HIS A 9 -2.23 -0.47 0.09
CA HIS A 9 -1.30 -0.50 1.21
C HIS A 9 -1.23 0.88 1.86
N LEU A 10 -2.06 1.06 2.90
CA LEU A 10 -2.04 2.28 3.70
C LEU A 10 -0.99 2.17 4.80
N PHE A 11 -0.07 3.14 4.84
CA PHE A 11 1.05 3.19 5.78
C PHE A 11 0.62 2.91 7.24
N LYS A 12 1.30 1.95 7.88
CA LYS A 12 1.11 1.52 9.28
C LYS A 12 -0.26 0.91 9.61
N ASN A 13 -0.93 0.29 8.64
CA ASN A 13 -2.14 -0.52 8.85
C ASN A 13 -1.89 -2.01 8.62
N ALA A 14 -0.73 -2.52 9.07
CA ALA A 14 -0.31 -3.91 8.91
C ALA A 14 -0.19 -4.38 7.44
N GLY A 15 0.02 -3.47 6.49
CA GLY A 15 0.04 -3.80 5.07
C GLY A 15 1.14 -4.77 4.68
N THR A 16 2.32 -4.77 5.33
CA THR A 16 3.36 -5.79 5.10
C THR A 16 2.90 -7.21 5.43
N THR A 17 2.12 -7.39 6.50
CA THR A 17 1.56 -8.70 6.86
C THR A 17 0.53 -9.16 5.83
N VAL A 18 -0.30 -8.23 5.38
CA VAL A 18 -1.32 -8.49 4.35
C VAL A 18 -0.68 -8.84 3.02
N GLU A 19 0.33 -8.07 2.59
CA GLU A 19 1.13 -8.35 1.40
C GLU A 19 1.75 -9.74 1.47
N ARG A 20 2.33 -10.09 2.62
CA ARG A 20 2.92 -11.42 2.80
C ARG A 20 1.88 -12.53 2.63
N GLY A 21 0.71 -12.40 3.24
CA GLY A 21 -0.37 -13.37 3.08
C GLY A 21 -0.88 -13.48 1.63
N LEU A 22 -0.99 -12.35 0.93
CA LEU A 22 -1.34 -12.34 -0.50
C LEU A 22 -0.26 -13.02 -1.35
N GLN A 23 1.01 -12.71 -1.09
CA GLN A 23 2.14 -13.31 -1.80
C GLN A 23 2.20 -14.83 -1.57
N ASP A 24 2.03 -15.28 -0.31
CA ASP A 24 2.05 -16.71 0.04
C ASP A 24 0.90 -17.48 -0.63
N TYR A 25 -0.28 -16.87 -0.78
CA TYR A 25 -1.44 -17.52 -1.42
C TYR A 25 -1.39 -17.48 -2.97
N PHE A 26 -1.04 -16.33 -3.55
CA PHE A 26 -1.10 -16.15 -5.01
C PHE A 26 0.19 -16.54 -5.72
N GLY A 27 1.33 -16.57 -5.02
CA GLY A 27 2.64 -16.86 -5.59
C GLY A 27 3.00 -15.89 -6.72
N GLU A 28 3.39 -16.43 -7.87
CA GLU A 28 3.73 -15.65 -9.08
C GLU A 28 2.54 -14.86 -9.68
N ARG A 29 1.32 -15.11 -9.20
CA ARG A 29 0.12 -14.36 -9.61
C ARG A 29 -0.12 -13.11 -8.75
N TRP A 30 0.82 -12.72 -7.90
CA TRP A 30 0.78 -11.47 -7.16
C TRP A 30 1.97 -10.57 -7.52
N ALA A 31 1.75 -9.25 -7.49
CA ALA A 31 2.81 -8.26 -7.64
C ALA A 31 2.63 -7.05 -6.71
N SER A 32 3.75 -6.47 -6.29
CA SER A 32 3.77 -5.09 -5.80
C SER A 32 3.87 -4.16 -7.00
N PHE A 33 3.05 -3.10 -7.02
CA PHE A 33 3.04 -2.11 -8.09
C PHE A 33 3.12 -0.70 -7.51
N ASP A 34 4.34 -0.18 -7.45
CA ASP A 34 4.66 1.13 -6.88
C ASP A 34 5.63 1.90 -7.77
N LYS A 35 5.59 3.23 -7.68
CA LYS A 35 6.54 4.13 -8.34
C LYS A 35 7.73 4.43 -7.40
N PRO A 36 8.90 4.85 -7.91
CA PRO A 36 10.07 5.10 -7.08
C PRO A 36 9.90 6.24 -6.05
N ALA A 37 9.10 7.27 -6.38
CA ALA A 37 8.88 8.39 -5.50
C ALA A 37 7.75 8.11 -4.50
N SER A 38 8.00 8.29 -3.20
CA SER A 38 7.05 7.97 -2.11
C SER A 38 5.73 8.75 -2.16
N ALA A 39 5.75 9.97 -2.72
CA ALA A 39 4.57 10.80 -2.90
C ALA A 39 3.83 10.55 -4.23
N ALA A 40 4.31 9.58 -5.03
CA ALA A 40 3.73 9.32 -6.33
C ALA A 40 2.30 8.76 -6.23
N ARG A 41 1.61 8.76 -7.37
CA ARG A 41 0.28 8.18 -7.50
C ARG A 41 0.23 7.30 -8.73
N ILE A 42 -0.53 6.23 -8.63
CA ILE A 42 -0.86 5.35 -9.75
C ILE A 42 -2.34 5.53 -10.04
N SER A 43 -2.65 5.82 -11.30
CA SER A 43 -4.02 5.88 -11.81
C SER A 43 -4.55 4.48 -12.13
N GLN A 44 -5.88 4.35 -12.24
CA GLN A 44 -6.50 3.09 -12.69
C GLN A 44 -6.03 2.70 -14.11
N VAL A 45 -5.84 3.66 -15.01
CA VAL A 45 -5.35 3.41 -16.37
C VAL A 45 -3.95 2.78 -16.36
N GLU A 46 -3.07 3.26 -15.48
CA GLU A 46 -1.73 2.68 -15.30
C GLU A 46 -1.80 1.26 -14.72
N LEU A 47 -2.69 1.02 -13.75
CA LEU A 47 -2.94 -0.31 -13.19
C LEU A 47 -3.45 -1.27 -14.27
N GLU A 48 -4.44 -0.87 -15.05
CA GLU A 48 -4.98 -1.68 -16.15
C GLU A 48 -3.91 -1.99 -17.19
N THR A 49 -3.07 -1.01 -17.53
CA THR A 49 -1.94 -1.20 -18.46
C THR A 49 -0.96 -2.24 -17.93
N PHE A 50 -0.57 -2.12 -16.66
CA PHE A 50 0.31 -3.09 -15.99
C PHE A 50 -0.29 -4.50 -15.94
N LEU A 51 -1.59 -4.61 -15.65
CA LEU A 51 -2.28 -5.90 -15.63
C LEU A 51 -2.44 -6.49 -17.03
N ASN A 52 -2.65 -5.68 -18.06
CA ASN A 52 -2.78 -6.15 -19.45
C ASN A 52 -1.46 -6.71 -19.99
N THR A 53 -0.31 -6.16 -19.57
CA THR A 53 1.02 -6.71 -19.90
C THR A 53 1.40 -7.91 -19.04
N ASN A 54 0.69 -8.16 -17.93
CA ASN A 54 0.93 -9.26 -16.99
C ASN A 54 -0.37 -10.04 -16.73
N GLN A 55 -0.80 -10.83 -17.74
CA GLN A 55 -2.10 -11.49 -17.73
C GLN A 55 -2.28 -12.55 -16.63
N ALA A 56 -1.19 -13.12 -16.11
CA ALA A 56 -1.22 -14.12 -15.04
C ALA A 56 -1.58 -13.54 -13.65
N LEU A 57 -1.39 -12.23 -13.44
CA LEU A 57 -1.62 -11.60 -12.15
C LEU A 57 -3.10 -11.68 -11.73
N GLN A 58 -3.36 -11.94 -10.46
CA GLN A 58 -4.70 -11.97 -9.87
C GLN A 58 -4.80 -11.08 -8.62
N ALA A 59 -3.66 -10.66 -8.07
CA ALA A 59 -3.60 -9.75 -6.94
C ALA A 59 -2.48 -8.71 -7.11
N VAL A 60 -2.75 -7.47 -6.72
CA VAL A 60 -1.76 -6.40 -6.69
C VAL A 60 -1.81 -5.69 -5.35
N SER A 61 -0.64 -5.30 -4.83
CA SER A 61 -0.53 -4.40 -3.67
C SER A 61 0.19 -3.12 -4.06
N SER A 62 -0.26 -1.98 -3.55
CA SER A 62 0.33 -0.67 -3.88
C SER A 62 0.13 0.36 -2.78
N HIS A 63 1.18 1.12 -2.48
CA HIS A 63 1.14 2.31 -1.63
C HIS A 63 0.60 3.55 -2.37
N HIS A 64 0.69 3.54 -3.71
CA HIS A 64 0.39 4.68 -4.58
C HIS A 64 -0.99 4.63 -5.25
N LEU A 65 -1.70 3.50 -5.16
CA LEU A 65 -3.11 3.40 -5.55
C LEU A 65 -4.02 4.04 -4.50
N ARG A 66 -5.17 4.54 -4.94
CA ARG A 66 -6.22 5.10 -4.08
C ARG A 66 -7.60 4.69 -4.57
N PRO A 67 -8.56 4.43 -3.67
CA PRO A 67 -9.95 4.22 -4.04
C PRO A 67 -10.61 5.53 -4.49
N PRO A 68 -11.75 5.46 -5.22
CA PRO A 68 -12.38 4.24 -5.73
C PRO A 68 -11.71 3.74 -7.02
N LEU A 69 -11.82 2.42 -7.26
CA LEU A 69 -11.65 1.86 -8.60
C LEU A 69 -13.04 1.64 -9.20
N VAL A 70 -13.17 1.86 -10.49
CA VAL A 70 -14.43 1.73 -11.22
C VAL A 70 -14.35 0.48 -12.09
N ASP A 71 -15.30 -0.43 -11.95
CA ASP A 71 -15.38 -1.62 -12.80
C ASP A 71 -15.56 -1.22 -14.28
N SER A 72 -15.10 -2.10 -15.18
CA SER A 72 -15.30 -1.97 -16.62
C SER A 72 -15.84 -3.28 -17.20
N THR A 73 -16.12 -3.30 -18.51
CA THR A 73 -16.52 -4.54 -19.20
C THR A 73 -15.43 -5.61 -19.18
N LEU A 74 -14.17 -5.21 -19.04
CA LEU A 74 -13.01 -6.10 -19.06
C LEU A 74 -12.50 -6.43 -17.66
N MET A 75 -12.61 -5.52 -16.70
CA MET A 75 -12.03 -5.63 -15.37
C MET A 75 -13.07 -5.48 -14.27
N LYS A 76 -12.96 -6.34 -13.26
CA LYS A 76 -13.70 -6.26 -12.01
C LYS A 76 -12.73 -6.18 -10.84
N TRP A 77 -12.94 -5.22 -9.95
CA TRP A 77 -12.03 -4.97 -8.84
C TRP A 77 -12.56 -5.56 -7.54
N LEU A 78 -11.69 -6.24 -6.79
CA LEU A 78 -11.93 -6.64 -5.41
C LEU A 78 -11.02 -5.79 -4.50
N PRO A 79 -11.48 -4.58 -4.11
CA PRO A 79 -10.68 -3.68 -3.29
C PRO A 79 -10.53 -4.23 -1.87
N VAL A 80 -9.30 -4.28 -1.37
CA VAL A 80 -8.97 -4.68 0.00
C VAL A 80 -8.22 -3.54 0.68
N LEU A 81 -8.74 -3.07 1.81
CA LEU A 81 -8.12 -2.04 2.63
C LEU A 81 -8.19 -2.46 4.09
N PHE A 82 -7.05 -2.38 4.77
CA PHE A 82 -6.99 -2.56 6.22
C PHE A 82 -6.88 -1.21 6.90
N LEU A 83 -7.68 -1.02 7.94
CA LEU A 83 -7.70 0.18 8.75
C LEU A 83 -7.34 -0.18 10.19
N ARG A 84 -6.60 0.73 10.81
CA ARG A 84 -6.23 0.69 12.22
C ARG A 84 -6.83 1.90 12.94
N HIS A 85 -7.09 1.74 14.23
CA HIS A 85 -7.48 2.87 15.09
C HIS A 85 -6.52 4.06 14.88
N PRO A 86 -7.01 5.29 14.64
CA PRO A 86 -6.15 6.41 14.23
C PRO A 86 -5.02 6.70 15.20
N ILE A 87 -5.29 6.68 16.51
CA ILE A 87 -4.28 6.95 17.55
C ILE A 87 -3.19 5.86 17.54
N ASP A 88 -3.58 4.60 17.37
CA ASP A 88 -2.62 3.49 17.37
C ASP A 88 -1.77 3.52 16.09
N ARG A 89 -2.36 3.96 14.97
CA ARG A 89 -1.64 4.15 13.72
C ARG A 89 -0.60 5.25 13.85
N ILE A 90 -0.97 6.41 14.43
CA ILE A 90 -0.05 7.53 14.67
C ILE A 90 1.08 7.10 15.60
N ARG A 91 0.77 6.43 16.72
CA ARG A 91 1.80 5.87 17.61
C ARG A 91 2.76 4.95 16.88
N SER A 92 2.23 4.03 16.06
CA SER A 92 3.07 3.09 15.31
C SER A 92 3.94 3.79 14.27
N ALA A 93 3.44 4.87 13.64
CA ALA A 93 4.23 5.71 12.73
C ALA A 93 5.36 6.42 13.47
N TYR A 94 5.08 7.04 14.62
CA TYR A 94 6.09 7.66 15.47
C TYR A 94 7.19 6.68 15.87
N GLU A 95 6.83 5.50 16.37
CA GLU A 95 7.80 4.47 16.78
C GLU A 95 8.70 4.04 15.61
N PHE A 96 8.14 3.94 14.40
CA PHE A 96 8.89 3.63 13.20
C PHE A 96 9.84 4.74 12.78
N GLU A 97 9.35 5.98 12.73
CA GLU A 97 10.18 7.15 12.42
C GLU A 97 11.31 7.33 13.45
N ARG A 98 11.03 7.10 14.74
CA ARG A 98 12.04 7.13 15.79
C ARG A 98 13.11 6.05 15.64
N GLN A 99 12.73 4.85 15.21
CA GLN A 99 13.68 3.75 14.94
C GLN A 99 14.58 4.02 13.73
N GLN A 100 14.08 4.77 12.74
CA GLN A 100 14.86 5.12 11.55
C GLN A 100 16.00 6.12 11.84
N GLY A 101 15.96 6.85 12.96
CA GLY A 101 17.01 7.81 13.35
C GLY A 101 16.86 9.16 12.64
N SER A 102 17.93 9.69 12.03
CA SER A 102 17.93 11.03 11.41
C SER A 102 18.04 10.96 9.88
N VAL A 103 17.15 10.20 9.24
CA VAL A 103 17.13 9.98 7.78
C VAL A 103 16.12 10.86 7.04
N SER A 104 15.17 11.43 7.78
CA SER A 104 14.09 12.29 7.30
C SER A 104 13.76 13.37 8.35
N PRO A 105 13.15 14.51 7.97
CA PRO A 105 12.68 15.50 8.94
C PRO A 105 11.76 14.90 10.01
N SER A 106 10.90 13.95 9.62
CA SER A 106 9.95 13.29 10.52
C SER A 106 10.66 12.36 11.51
N SER A 107 11.65 11.58 11.05
CA SER A 107 12.47 10.71 11.90
C SER A 107 13.35 11.50 12.89
N THR A 108 13.93 12.63 12.44
CA THR A 108 14.67 13.55 13.32
C THR A 108 13.77 14.11 14.40
N ALA A 109 12.56 14.56 14.05
CA ALA A 109 11.59 15.02 15.03
C ALA A 109 11.23 13.90 16.02
N ALA A 110 10.91 12.70 15.53
CA ALA A 110 10.54 11.56 16.36
C ALA A 110 11.64 11.14 17.35
N ALA A 111 12.91 11.31 16.96
CA ALA A 111 14.06 11.05 17.80
C ALA A 111 14.21 12.08 18.94
N SER A 112 13.85 13.34 18.70
CA SER A 112 14.09 14.44 19.64
C SER A 112 12.91 14.79 20.57
N MET A 113 11.67 14.39 20.23
CA MET A 113 10.49 14.80 21.00
C MET A 113 9.54 13.62 21.30
N PRO A 114 8.72 13.72 22.38
CA PRO A 114 7.73 12.70 22.70
C PRO A 114 6.55 12.73 21.71
N LEU A 115 5.80 11.63 21.62
CA LEU A 115 4.67 11.47 20.70
C LEU A 115 3.65 12.64 20.70
N PRO A 116 3.28 13.28 21.83
CA PRO A 116 2.33 14.40 21.79
C PRO A 116 2.86 15.67 21.11
N GLU A 117 4.17 15.80 20.94
CA GLU A 117 4.85 16.97 20.35
C GLU A 117 5.36 16.71 18.93
N TRP A 118 5.37 15.43 18.50
CA TRP A 118 5.82 14.97 17.18
C TRP A 118 4.82 15.26 16.06
#